data_AF-A0A2W2BHW3-F1
#
_entry.id   AF-A0A2W2BHW3-F1
#
_cell.length_a   1.000
_cell.length_b   1.000
_cell.length_c   1.000
_cell.angle_alpha   90.00
_cell.angle_beta   90.00
_cell.angle_gamma   90.00
#
_symmetry.space_group_name_H-M   'P 1'
#
loop_
_entity.id
_entity.type
_entity.pdbx_description
1 polymer ?
#
loop_
_entity_poly.entity_id
_entity_poly.type
_entity_poly.pdbx_seq_one_letter_code
_entity_poly.pdbx_strand_id
1 'polypeptide(L)'
;MTCHYCATDAGIAYEVRGDGRDHGGLLDPDTGARVEFALPADGDTHVGFDPAGALWLYESLGADRAHRRLRALLRYRGPADTDWLDLTGDWPVYGAGQKAHHHARVLPGRRHLLVTAGDPRTRTNHVFAIDVADLAEHRSVTRADAGSRP
;
A
#
# COMPACT_ATOMS: atom_id res chain seq x y z
N MET A 1 16.65 -9.27 1.83
CA MET A 1 15.23 -9.62 1.64
C MET A 1 14.45 -9.05 2.81
N THR A 2 13.37 -8.33 2.52
CA THR A 2 12.46 -7.76 3.53
C THR A 2 11.06 -8.25 3.21
N CYS A 3 10.30 -8.60 4.25
CA CYS A 3 8.90 -8.95 4.13
C CYS A 3 8.12 -8.18 5.20
N HIS A 4 7.12 -7.41 4.77
CA HIS A 4 6.13 -6.84 5.68
C HIS A 4 4.80 -7.53 5.44
N TYR A 5 4.04 -7.75 6.50
CA TYR A 5 2.73 -8.36 6.41
C TYR A 5 1.79 -7.80 7.46
N CYS A 6 0.50 -7.86 7.16
CA CYS A 6 -0.58 -7.50 8.07
C CYS A 6 -1.68 -8.55 7.97
N ALA A 7 -2.19 -8.97 9.12
CA ALA A 7 -3.43 -9.74 9.18
C ALA A 7 -4.61 -8.81 8.91
N THR A 8 -5.51 -9.23 8.03
CA THR A 8 -6.71 -8.51 7.62
C THR A 8 -7.90 -9.48 7.59
N ASP A 9 -9.11 -8.95 7.53
CA ASP A 9 -10.31 -9.78 7.39
C ASP A 9 -10.29 -10.63 6.09
N ALA A 10 -9.58 -10.17 5.06
CA ALA A 10 -9.43 -10.88 3.79
C ALA A 10 -8.29 -11.91 3.79
N GLY A 11 -7.45 -11.99 4.82
CA GLY A 11 -6.27 -12.86 4.88
C GLY A 11 -5.00 -12.10 5.27
N ILE A 12 -3.84 -12.63 4.90
CA ILE A 12 -2.54 -12.00 5.16
C ILE A 12 -2.15 -11.19 3.93
N ALA A 13 -2.22 -9.86 4.03
CA ALA A 13 -1.66 -8.95 3.03
C ALA A 13 -0.16 -8.80 3.29
N TYR A 14 0.66 -9.01 2.27
CA TYR A 14 2.12 -8.94 2.39
C TYR A 14 2.80 -8.23 1.21
N GLU A 15 4.01 -7.74 1.46
CA GLU A 15 4.97 -7.35 0.44
C GLU A 15 6.30 -8.07 0.65
N VAL A 16 6.95 -8.46 -0.45
CA VAL A 16 8.28 -9.05 -0.46
C VAL A 16 9.19 -8.18 -1.31
N ARG A 17 10.37 -7.87 -0.77
CA ARG A 17 11.38 -7.01 -1.39
C ARG A 17 12.76 -7.66 -1.40
N GLY A 18 13.50 -7.44 -2.47
CA GLY A 18 14.92 -7.79 -2.56
C GLY A 18 15.20 -9.28 -2.72
N ASP A 19 14.29 -10.02 -3.36
CA ASP A 19 14.47 -11.40 -3.84
C ASP A 19 14.67 -11.47 -5.37
N GLY A 20 14.82 -10.30 -6.02
CA GLY A 20 14.91 -10.17 -7.48
C GLY A 20 13.56 -9.89 -8.16
N ARG A 21 12.44 -9.94 -7.42
CA ARG A 21 11.10 -9.60 -7.90
C ARG A 21 10.28 -8.96 -6.77
N ASP A 22 10.25 -7.64 -6.70
CA ASP A 22 9.41 -6.94 -5.72
C ASP A 22 7.91 -7.20 -6.02
N HIS A 23 7.20 -7.79 -5.06
CA HIS A 23 5.80 -8.20 -5.24
C HIS A 23 4.97 -8.06 -3.97
N GLY A 24 3.69 -7.78 -4.15
CA GLY A 24 2.68 -7.81 -3.10
C GLY A 24 1.74 -9.00 -3.31
N GLY A 25 1.00 -9.38 -2.27
CA GLY A 25 0.03 -10.44 -2.39
C GLY A 25 -0.88 -10.63 -1.20
N LEU A 26 -2.00 -11.31 -1.46
CA LEU A 26 -2.94 -11.74 -0.43
C LEU A 26 -2.84 -13.26 -0.29
N LEU A 27 -2.54 -13.71 0.92
CA LEU A 27 -2.45 -15.12 1.29
C LEU A 27 -3.65 -15.52 2.16
N ASP A 28 -4.27 -16.63 1.81
CA ASP A 28 -5.20 -17.36 2.67
C ASP A 28 -4.39 -18.21 3.66
N PRO A 29 -4.45 -17.93 4.99
CA PRO A 29 -3.64 -18.63 5.97
C PRO A 29 -4.05 -20.09 6.18
N ASP A 30 -5.31 -20.44 5.88
CA ASP A 30 -5.85 -21.78 6.15
C ASP A 30 -5.53 -22.74 5.00
N THR A 31 -5.57 -22.25 3.77
CA THR A 31 -5.37 -23.07 2.56
C THR A 31 -4.00 -22.88 1.91
N GLY A 32 -3.29 -21.81 2.25
CA GLY A 32 -2.05 -21.41 1.57
C GLY A 32 -2.25 -20.86 0.16
N ALA A 33 -3.50 -20.73 -0.30
CA ALA A 33 -3.83 -20.13 -1.59
C ALA A 33 -3.41 -18.65 -1.59
N ARG A 34 -2.84 -18.18 -2.70
CA ARG A 34 -2.38 -16.78 -2.80
C ARG A 34 -2.54 -16.20 -4.19
N VAL A 35 -2.71 -14.88 -4.20
CA VAL A 35 -2.66 -14.04 -5.39
C VAL A 35 -1.53 -13.02 -5.22
N GLU A 36 -0.71 -12.87 -6.25
CA GLU A 36 0.48 -12.02 -6.25
C GLU A 36 0.48 -11.07 -7.43
N PHE A 37 0.99 -9.87 -7.22
CA PHE A 37 1.15 -8.84 -8.25
C PHE A 37 2.47 -8.10 -8.08
N ALA A 38 3.00 -7.61 -9.19
CA ALA A 38 4.19 -6.76 -9.19
C ALA A 38 3.91 -5.44 -8.48
N LEU A 39 4.86 -5.01 -7.65
CA LEU A 39 4.83 -3.68 -7.05
C LEU A 39 5.40 -2.64 -8.04
N PRO A 40 4.96 -1.37 -7.98
CA PRO A 40 5.56 -0.30 -8.76
C PRO A 40 7.07 -0.15 -8.46
N ALA A 41 7.90 -0.08 -9.51
CA ALA A 41 9.37 -0.14 -9.44
C ALA A 41 10.07 1.17 -8.99
N ASP A 42 9.45 1.93 -8.08
CA ASP A 42 9.81 3.33 -7.80
C ASP A 42 10.66 3.49 -6.51
N GLY A 43 11.48 2.50 -6.15
CA GLY A 43 12.47 2.61 -5.06
C GLY A 43 11.99 2.17 -3.67
N ASP A 44 12.44 2.84 -2.60
CA ASP A 44 12.17 2.50 -1.19
C ASP A 44 10.69 2.64 -0.87
N THR A 45 10.13 1.62 -0.25
CA THR A 45 8.70 1.31 -0.35
C THR A 45 8.15 0.82 0.96
N HIS A 46 6.92 1.22 1.25
CA HIS A 46 6.19 0.74 2.41
C HIS A 46 4.74 0.44 2.03
N VAL A 47 4.26 -0.77 2.35
CA VAL A 47 2.85 -1.12 2.21
C VAL A 47 2.01 -0.40 3.27
N GLY A 48 0.90 0.21 2.84
CA GLY A 48 -0.13 0.70 3.74
C GLY A 48 -0.99 -0.44 4.29
N PHE A 49 -1.93 -0.12 5.17
CA PHE A 49 -2.79 -1.12 5.81
C PHE A 49 -4.25 -0.75 5.74
N ASP A 50 -5.03 -1.72 5.31
CA ASP A 50 -6.48 -1.75 5.42
C ASP A 50 -6.87 -2.96 6.29
N PRO A 51 -7.49 -2.76 7.46
CA PRO A 51 -7.97 -3.87 8.29
C PRO A 51 -8.88 -4.85 7.54
N ALA A 52 -9.68 -4.35 6.58
CA ALA A 52 -10.57 -5.18 5.78
C ALA A 52 -9.83 -5.98 4.69
N GLY A 53 -8.56 -5.64 4.40
CA GLY A 53 -7.78 -6.25 3.32
C GLY A 53 -8.34 -5.97 1.93
N ALA A 54 -9.09 -4.87 1.77
CA ALA A 54 -9.77 -4.53 0.53
C ALA A 54 -8.95 -3.58 -0.34
N LEU A 55 -8.28 -2.59 0.27
CA LEU A 55 -7.43 -1.64 -0.43
C LEU A 55 -5.96 -2.01 -0.28
N TRP A 56 -5.30 -2.10 -1.42
CA TRP A 56 -3.85 -2.20 -1.49
C TRP A 56 -3.25 -0.81 -1.65
N LEU A 57 -2.50 -0.41 -0.64
CA LEU A 57 -1.87 0.91 -0.54
C LEU A 57 -0.36 0.74 -0.60
N TYR A 58 0.27 1.59 -1.40
CA TYR A 58 1.70 1.49 -1.68
C TYR A 58 2.35 2.86 -1.64
N GLU A 59 3.35 3.00 -0.78
CA GLU A 59 4.21 4.18 -0.79
C GLU A 59 5.44 3.96 -1.65
N SER A 60 5.80 4.95 -2.47
CA SER A 60 7.06 5.00 -3.21
C SER A 60 7.82 6.29 -2.94
N LEU A 61 9.06 6.35 -3.43
CA LEU A 61 9.78 7.61 -3.54
C LEU A 61 9.04 8.58 -4.46
N GLY A 62 9.18 9.86 -4.13
CA GLY A 62 8.71 10.99 -4.91
C GLY A 62 9.75 11.50 -5.90
N ALA A 63 9.76 12.81 -6.15
CA ALA A 63 10.77 13.43 -6.99
C ALA A 63 12.20 13.30 -6.42
N ASP A 64 12.32 13.16 -5.09
CA ASP A 64 13.58 12.92 -4.40
C ASP A 64 13.37 12.11 -3.10
N ARG A 65 14.43 11.96 -2.29
CA ARG A 65 14.39 11.21 -1.03
C ARG A 65 13.62 11.89 0.10
N ALA A 66 13.34 13.18 -0.03
CA ALA A 66 12.56 13.96 0.91
C ALA A 66 11.08 14.02 0.52
N HIS A 67 10.67 13.37 -0.56
CA HIS A 67 9.28 13.30 -1.01
C HIS A 67 8.82 11.85 -1.15
N ARG A 68 7.56 11.62 -0.84
CA ARG A 68 6.91 10.31 -0.92
C ARG A 68 5.59 10.45 -1.67
N ARG A 69 5.19 9.35 -2.32
CA ARG A 69 3.90 9.25 -3.00
C ARG A 69 3.15 8.05 -2.48
N LEU A 70 1.85 8.19 -2.28
CA LEU A 70 0.98 7.10 -1.89
C LEU A 70 0.05 6.75 -3.04
N ARG A 71 -0.04 5.46 -3.35
CA ARG A 71 -0.91 4.95 -4.41
C ARG A 71 -1.85 3.89 -3.89
N ALA A 72 -3.02 3.80 -4.50
CA ALA A 72 -3.94 2.68 -4.32
C ALA A 72 -3.98 1.83 -5.59
N LEU A 73 -3.98 0.50 -5.44
CA LEU A 73 -4.21 -0.41 -6.56
C LEU A 73 -5.69 -0.35 -6.95
N LEU A 74 -6.00 0.22 -8.10
CA LEU A 74 -7.37 0.34 -8.60
C LEU A 74 -7.83 -0.87 -9.39
N ARG A 75 -6.97 -1.45 -10.22
CA ARG A 75 -7.36 -2.61 -11.04
C ARG A 75 -6.26 -3.63 -11.06
N TYR A 76 -6.62 -4.87 -10.81
CA TYR A 76 -5.79 -6.03 -11.03
C TYR A 76 -6.34 -6.81 -12.21
N ARG A 77 -5.51 -7.01 -13.24
CA ARG A 77 -5.82 -7.84 -14.42
C ARG A 77 -4.86 -9.02 -14.58
N GLY A 78 -3.84 -9.09 -13.73
CA GLY A 78 -2.90 -10.19 -13.65
C GLY A 78 -1.62 -9.75 -12.94
N PRO A 79 -0.69 -10.69 -12.68
CA PRO A 79 0.50 -10.40 -11.87
C PRO A 79 1.41 -9.30 -12.41
N ALA A 80 1.34 -8.98 -13.71
CA ALA A 80 2.11 -7.94 -14.37
C ALA A 80 1.24 -6.82 -14.98
N ASP A 81 -0.09 -6.90 -14.84
CA ASP A 81 -1.04 -5.91 -15.38
C ASP A 81 -1.89 -5.35 -14.24
N THR A 82 -1.46 -4.19 -13.75
CA THR A 82 -2.07 -3.48 -12.62
C THR A 82 -2.20 -1.99 -12.92
N ASP A 83 -3.31 -1.38 -12.50
CA ASP A 83 -3.52 0.07 -12.57
C ASP A 83 -3.47 0.67 -11.16
N TRP A 84 -2.65 1.69 -10.97
CA TRP A 84 -2.46 2.37 -9.69
C TRP A 84 -2.96 3.82 -9.76
N LEU A 85 -3.72 4.24 -8.76
CA LEU A 85 -4.16 5.63 -8.56
C LEU A 85 -3.19 6.34 -7.62
N ASP A 86 -2.70 7.51 -8.01
CA ASP A 86 -1.96 8.40 -7.11
C ASP A 86 -2.93 9.14 -6.17
N LEU A 87 -2.73 8.99 -4.86
CA LEU A 87 -3.57 9.58 -3.82
C LEU A 87 -3.04 10.90 -3.28
N THR A 88 -1.72 11.12 -3.31
CA THR A 88 -1.08 12.27 -2.64
C THR A 88 -0.30 13.17 -3.58
N GLY A 89 0.14 12.65 -4.72
CA GLY A 89 1.25 13.25 -5.45
C GLY A 89 2.51 13.27 -4.58
N ASP A 90 3.33 14.30 -4.77
CA ASP A 90 4.66 14.43 -4.18
C ASP A 90 4.62 15.16 -2.83
N TRP A 91 4.37 14.43 -1.74
CA TRP A 91 4.30 15.02 -0.40
C TRP A 91 5.65 14.98 0.30
N PRO A 92 6.06 16.08 0.97
CA PRO A 92 7.33 16.10 1.66
C PRO A 92 7.29 15.21 2.90
N VAL A 93 8.45 14.72 3.31
CA VAL A 93 8.70 14.07 4.60
C VAL A 93 9.99 14.62 5.20
N TYR A 94 10.02 14.76 6.53
CA TYR A 94 11.18 15.27 7.26
C TYR A 94 11.83 14.17 8.11
N GLY A 95 13.15 14.23 8.27
CA GLY A 95 13.91 13.24 9.04
C GLY A 95 14.32 12.02 8.20
N ALA A 96 14.46 10.85 8.84
CA ALA A 96 14.95 9.63 8.19
C ALA A 96 14.36 8.36 8.81
N GLY A 97 14.53 7.25 8.09
CA GLY A 97 14.14 5.91 8.54
C GLY A 97 12.63 5.76 8.71
N GLN A 98 12.23 5.06 9.77
CA GLN A 98 10.83 4.74 10.02
C GLN A 98 9.93 5.96 10.32
N LYS A 99 10.52 7.14 10.49
CA LYS A 99 9.77 8.36 10.80
C LYS A 99 9.49 9.23 9.58
N ALA A 100 10.07 8.92 8.42
CA ALA A 100 10.02 9.75 7.21
C ALA A 100 9.31 9.03 6.05
N HIS A 101 8.09 8.56 6.33
CA HIS A 101 7.20 7.91 5.37
C HIS A 101 5.73 7.96 5.86
N HIS A 102 4.77 7.70 4.97
CA HIS A 102 3.34 7.89 5.14
C HIS A 102 2.66 6.94 6.12
N HIS A 103 3.11 5.70 6.30
CA HIS A 103 2.43 4.74 7.20
C HIS A 103 0.91 4.67 6.98
N ALA A 104 0.47 4.59 5.72
CA ALA A 104 -0.94 4.76 5.39
C ALA A 104 -1.83 3.74 6.12
N ARG A 105 -2.85 4.19 6.87
CA ARG A 105 -3.80 3.33 7.60
C ARG A 105 -5.24 3.71 7.28
N VAL A 106 -6.02 2.79 6.71
CA VAL A 106 -7.45 2.99 6.48
C VAL A 106 -8.18 2.97 7.82
N LEU A 107 -9.00 3.98 8.08
CA LEU A 107 -9.81 4.07 9.29
C LEU A 107 -11.10 3.24 9.21
N PRO A 108 -11.70 2.88 10.35
CA PRO A 108 -13.02 2.27 10.38
C PRO A 108 -14.04 3.05 9.55
N GLY A 109 -14.89 2.33 8.81
CA GLY A 109 -15.84 2.93 7.86
C GLY A 109 -15.24 3.32 6.50
N ARG A 110 -13.93 3.11 6.28
CA ARG A 110 -13.24 3.21 4.98
C ARG A 110 -13.40 4.55 4.25
N ARG A 111 -13.76 5.60 5.00
CA ARG A 111 -13.92 6.96 4.49
C ARG A 111 -12.62 7.75 4.52
N HIS A 112 -11.75 7.47 5.48
CA HIS A 112 -10.55 8.24 5.70
C HIS A 112 -9.32 7.34 5.76
N LEU A 113 -8.22 7.88 5.27
CA LEU A 113 -6.90 7.29 5.32
C LEU A 113 -5.99 8.19 6.17
N LEU A 114 -5.46 7.66 7.27
CA LEU A 114 -4.43 8.35 8.05
C LEU A 114 -3.08 8.18 7.38
N VAL A 115 -2.33 9.28 7.27
CA VAL A 115 -0.95 9.28 6.77
C VAL A 115 -0.07 10.20 7.62
N THR A 116 1.22 9.90 7.67
CA THR A 116 2.26 10.74 8.26
C THR A 116 3.00 11.48 7.16
N ALA A 117 2.88 12.80 7.09
CA ALA A 117 3.55 13.60 6.06
C ALA A 117 4.21 14.84 6.66
N GLY A 118 5.05 15.52 5.89
CA GLY A 118 5.76 16.72 6.29
C GLY A 118 4.87 17.97 6.21
N ASP A 119 4.93 18.82 7.22
CA ASP A 119 4.43 20.20 7.14
C ASP A 119 5.60 21.15 6.85
N PRO A 120 5.65 21.81 5.68
CA PRO A 120 6.70 22.76 5.35
C PRO A 120 6.83 23.93 6.33
N ARG A 121 5.76 24.30 7.03
CA ARG A 121 5.76 25.43 7.97
C ARG A 121 6.54 25.13 9.23
N THR A 122 6.38 23.92 9.78
CA THR A 122 7.07 23.50 11.02
C THR A 122 8.33 22.71 10.74
N ARG A 123 8.52 22.23 9.50
CA ARG A 123 9.61 21.32 9.09
C ARG A 123 9.65 20.05 9.93
N THR A 124 8.47 19.53 10.28
CA THR A 124 8.28 18.28 11.03
C THR A 124 7.24 17.43 10.33
N ASN A 125 7.15 16.14 10.70
CA ASN A 125 6.05 15.29 10.26
C ASN A 125 4.85 15.39 11.19
N HIS A 126 3.66 15.32 10.61
CA HIS A 126 2.36 15.39 11.27
C HIS A 126 1.45 14.29 10.74
N VAL A 127 0.36 14.03 11.44
CA VAL A 127 -0.68 13.09 10.99
C VAL A 127 -1.75 13.87 10.22
N PHE A 128 -2.03 13.41 9.00
CA PHE A 128 -3.07 13.93 8.12
C PHE A 128 -4.13 12.86 7.89
N ALA A 129 -5.36 13.30 7.61
CA ALA A 129 -6.44 12.44 7.13
C ALA A 129 -6.77 12.82 5.69
N ILE A 130 -6.73 11.83 4.80
CA ILE A 130 -7.16 11.96 3.40
C ILE A 130 -8.58 11.38 3.31
N ASP A 131 -9.51 12.12 2.70
CA ASP A 131 -10.83 11.58 2.36
C ASP A 131 -10.68 10.64 1.16
N VAL A 132 -11.07 9.38 1.36
CA VAL A 132 -11.02 8.28 0.37
C VAL A 132 -12.40 7.62 0.27
N ALA A 133 -13.48 8.35 0.55
CA ALA A 133 -14.85 7.83 0.54
C ALA A 133 -15.26 7.21 -0.80
N ASP A 134 -14.71 7.71 -1.91
CA ASP A 134 -14.89 7.18 -3.25
C ASP A 134 -14.29 5.77 -3.45
N LEU A 135 -13.33 5.39 -2.60
CA LEU A 135 -12.73 4.06 -2.55
C LEU A 135 -13.36 3.15 -1.49
N ALA A 136 -14.38 3.60 -0.76
CA ALA A 136 -14.94 2.88 0.39
C ALA A 136 -15.48 1.49 0.03
N GLU A 137 -16.02 1.31 -1.19
CA GLU A 137 -16.53 0.03 -1.68
C GLU A 137 -15.52 -0.70 -2.59
N HIS A 138 -14.41 -0.04 -2.93
CA HIS A 138 -13.43 -0.59 -3.86
C HIS A 138 -12.71 -1.81 -3.26
N ARG A 139 -12.37 -2.79 -4.10
CA ARG A 139 -11.51 -3.92 -3.73
C ARG A 139 -10.42 -4.08 -4.78
N SER A 140 -9.18 -3.91 -4.34
CA SER A 140 -8.00 -3.94 -5.20
C SER A 140 -7.72 -5.35 -5.74
N VAL A 141 -7.71 -6.34 -4.86
CA VAL A 141 -7.47 -7.76 -5.16
C VAL A 141 -8.32 -8.61 -4.22
N THR A 142 -8.82 -9.74 -4.71
CA THR A 142 -9.64 -10.69 -3.96
C THR A 142 -9.08 -12.10 -4.06
N ARG A 143 -9.54 -13.01 -3.18
CA ARG A 143 -9.16 -14.43 -3.27
C ARG A 143 -9.67 -15.11 -4.54
N ALA A 144 -10.76 -14.64 -5.14
CA ALA A 144 -11.26 -15.18 -6.41
C ALA A 144 -10.27 -14.96 -7.57
N ASP A 145 -9.36 -13.99 -7.42
CA ASP A 145 -8.30 -13.71 -8.37
C ASP A 145 -7.10 -14.67 -8.24
N ALA A 146 -7.05 -15.46 -7.16
CA ALA A 146 -6.19 -16.63 -7.08
C ALA A 146 -6.78 -17.68 -8.02
N GLY A 147 -6.46 -17.58 -9.31
CA GLY A 147 -6.85 -18.57 -10.30
C GLY A 147 -6.58 -19.97 -9.76
N SER A 148 -7.55 -20.87 -9.92
CA SER A 148 -7.46 -22.26 -9.47
C SER A 148 -6.16 -22.86 -10.01
N ARG A 149 -5.12 -22.97 -9.17
CA ARG A 149 -3.96 -23.76 -9.54
C ARG A 149 -4.37 -25.23 -9.43
N PRO A 150 -4.11 -26.05 -10.46
CA PRO A 150 -4.26 -27.50 -10.39
C PRO A 150 -3.34 -28.11 -9.33
#